data_AF-A0A454CVG0-F1
#
_entry.id   AF-A0A454CVG0-F1
#
_cell.length_a   1.000
_cell.length_b   1.000
_cell.length_c   1.000
_cell.angle_alpha   90.00
_cell.angle_beta   90.00
_cell.angle_gamma   90.00
#
_symmetry.space_group_name_H-M   'P 1'
#
loop_
_entity.id
_entity.type
_entity.pdbx_description
1 polymer ?
#
loop_
_entity_poly.entity_id
_entity_poly.type
_entity_poly.pdbx_seq_one_letter_code
_entity_poly.pdbx_strand_id
1 'polypeptide(L)'
;WFFMFEYWKVLLAFEPILFVMFIIKLSGIQAQRFKDNFPDALNILSGALSSGQSIVHAFEYVGTQLDNEVGEEFKKMSERLLIGEDPDDVLARSASSFPYVEYFFFAATIRINLSRGGQLKDVINRINRIMFEARAI
;
A
#
# COMPACT_ATOMS: atom_id res chain seq x y z
N TRP A 1 55.47 0.68 -2.39
CA TRP A 1 54.95 0.77 -1.01
C TRP A 1 53.99 1.94 -0.84
N PHE A 2 54.36 3.18 -1.24
CA PHE A 2 53.47 4.37 -1.19
C PHE A 2 52.16 4.22 -1.99
N PHE A 3 52.21 3.66 -3.21
CA PHE A 3 51.04 3.44 -4.07
C PHE A 3 49.99 2.47 -3.49
N MET A 4 50.39 1.48 -2.69
CA MET A 4 49.48 0.49 -2.11
C MET A 4 48.59 1.12 -1.01
N PHE A 5 49.12 2.13 -0.34
CA PHE A 5 48.48 2.81 0.78
C PHE A 5 47.35 3.75 0.32
N GLU A 6 47.45 4.28 -0.89
CA GLU A 6 46.36 5.07 -1.51
C GLU A 6 45.21 4.18 -1.99
N TYR A 7 45.51 3.02 -2.57
CA TYR A 7 44.49 2.07 -3.03
C TYR A 7 43.59 1.57 -1.89
N TRP A 8 44.16 1.30 -0.72
CA TRP A 8 43.40 0.85 0.45
C TRP A 8 42.41 1.91 0.94
N LYS A 9 42.78 3.21 0.90
CA LYS A 9 41.90 4.31 1.30
C LYS A 9 40.73 4.51 0.34
N VAL A 10 40.97 4.35 -0.97
CA VAL A 10 39.91 4.44 -1.98
C VAL A 10 38.91 3.29 -1.81
N LEU A 11 39.37 2.05 -1.61
CA LEU A 11 38.50 0.90 -1.33
C LEU A 11 37.62 1.10 -0.10
N LEU A 12 38.19 1.62 0.99
CA LEU A 12 37.47 1.88 2.24
C LEU A 12 36.38 2.97 2.10
N ALA A 13 36.55 3.90 1.16
CA ALA A 13 35.55 4.93 0.86
C ALA A 13 34.40 4.41 -0.03
N PHE A 14 34.62 3.37 -0.84
CA PHE A 14 33.59 2.78 -1.70
C PHE A 14 32.62 1.85 -0.94
N GLU A 15 33.10 1.14 0.08
CA GLU A 15 32.29 0.27 0.95
C GLU A 15 31.01 0.95 1.51
N PRO A 16 31.08 2.12 2.18
CA PRO A 16 29.88 2.77 2.71
C PRO A 16 28.95 3.29 1.61
N ILE A 17 29.49 3.69 0.46
CA ILE A 17 28.69 4.16 -0.68
C ILE A 17 27.89 3.00 -1.29
N LEU A 18 28.52 1.84 -1.46
CA LEU A 18 27.86 0.63 -1.94
C LEU A 18 26.84 0.11 -0.94
N PHE A 19 27.14 0.16 0.36
CA PHE A 19 26.19 -0.20 1.41
C PHE A 19 24.94 0.69 1.41
N VAL A 20 25.12 2.01 1.30
CA VAL A 20 23.99 2.96 1.19
C VAL A 20 23.20 2.74 -0.11
N MET A 21 23.86 2.57 -1.26
CA MET A 21 23.17 2.24 -2.52
C MET A 21 22.40 0.93 -2.44
N PHE A 22 22.94 -0.08 -1.76
CA PHE A 22 22.29 -1.37 -1.56
C PHE A 22 21.01 -1.24 -0.73
N ILE A 23 21.05 -0.50 0.38
CA ILE A 23 19.87 -0.22 1.21
C ILE A 23 18.81 0.58 0.42
N ILE A 24 19.21 1.60 -0.34
CA ILE A 24 18.27 2.39 -1.17
C ILE A 24 17.61 1.48 -2.22
N LYS A 25 18.37 0.60 -2.88
CA LYS A 25 17.84 -0.31 -3.89
C LYS A 25 16.87 -1.34 -3.29
N LEU A 26 17.16 -1.86 -2.10
CA LEU A 26 16.25 -2.76 -1.38
C LEU A 26 14.94 -2.07 -0.97
N SER A 27 14.99 -0.79 -0.57
CA SER A 27 13.79 0.00 -0.28
C SER A 27 12.94 0.26 -1.53
N GLY A 28 13.58 0.50 -2.68
CA GLY A 28 12.89 0.71 -3.95
C GLY A 28 12.20 -0.55 -4.47
N ILE A 29 12.79 -1.74 -4.27
CA ILE A 29 12.20 -3.02 -4.69
C ILE A 29 10.91 -3.32 -3.90
N GLN A 30 10.85 -3.00 -2.60
CA GLN A 30 9.65 -3.19 -1.78
C GLN A 30 8.49 -2.31 -2.27
N ALA A 31 8.74 -1.02 -2.49
CA ALA A 31 7.74 -0.10 -3.04
C ALA A 31 7.21 -0.55 -4.40
N GLN A 32 8.08 -1.11 -5.26
CA GLN A 32 7.68 -1.61 -6.57
C GLN A 32 6.81 -2.87 -6.48
N ARG A 33 7.19 -3.84 -5.63
CA ARG A 33 6.39 -5.05 -5.40
C ARG A 33 5.01 -4.73 -4.82
N PHE A 34 4.91 -3.70 -3.99
CA PHE A 34 3.64 -3.26 -3.45
C PHE A 34 2.73 -2.67 -4.54
N LYS A 35 3.30 -1.83 -5.41
CA LYS A 35 2.58 -1.28 -6.57
C LYS A 35 2.00 -2.38 -7.45
N ASP A 36 2.76 -3.44 -7.68
CA ASP A 36 2.35 -4.54 -8.55
C ASP A 36 1.21 -5.39 -7.94
N ASN A 37 1.16 -5.51 -6.61
CA ASN A 37 0.16 -6.33 -5.90
C ASN A 37 -1.15 -5.58 -5.54
N PHE A 38 -1.13 -4.25 -5.54
CA PHE A 38 -2.31 -3.45 -5.19
C PHE A 38 -3.53 -3.63 -6.10
N PRO A 39 -3.38 -3.78 -7.44
CA PRO A 39 -4.51 -4.07 -8.32
C PRO A 39 -5.26 -5.36 -7.95
N ASP A 40 -4.55 -6.39 -7.49
CA ASP A 40 -5.16 -7.65 -7.04
C ASP A 40 -5.97 -7.43 -5.76
N ALA A 41 -5.47 -6.63 -4.83
CA ALA A 41 -6.22 -6.23 -3.64
C ALA A 41 -7.52 -5.50 -4.00
N LEU A 42 -7.48 -4.59 -4.97
CA LEU A 42 -8.67 -3.87 -5.43
C LEU A 42 -9.69 -4.80 -6.10
N ASN A 43 -9.25 -5.79 -6.88
CA ASN A 43 -10.13 -6.79 -7.49
C ASN A 43 -10.90 -7.57 -6.39
N ILE A 44 -10.17 -8.07 -5.39
CA ILE A 44 -10.74 -8.83 -4.27
C ILE A 44 -11.70 -7.94 -3.45
N LEU A 45 -11.26 -6.72 -3.14
CA LEU A 45 -12.05 -5.74 -2.39
C LEU A 45 -13.36 -5.39 -3.11
N SER A 46 -13.30 -5.13 -4.42
CA SER A 46 -14.47 -4.82 -5.24
C SER A 46 -15.47 -5.98 -5.23
N GLY A 47 -14.98 -7.22 -5.36
CA GLY A 47 -15.80 -8.43 -5.26
C GLY A 47 -16.49 -8.57 -3.91
N ALA A 48 -15.75 -8.38 -2.82
CA ALA A 48 -16.27 -8.42 -1.45
C ALA A 48 -17.36 -7.37 -1.22
N LEU A 49 -17.09 -6.11 -1.58
CA LEU A 49 -18.06 -5.03 -1.46
C LEU A 49 -19.30 -5.26 -2.33
N SER A 50 -19.12 -5.78 -3.55
CA SER A 50 -20.22 -6.10 -4.47
C SER A 50 -21.12 -7.23 -3.94
N SER A 51 -20.57 -8.14 -3.13
CA SER A 51 -21.34 -9.17 -2.44
C SER A 51 -22.16 -8.65 -1.25
N GLY A 52 -22.03 -7.36 -0.92
CA GLY A 52 -22.74 -6.72 0.19
C GLY A 52 -21.98 -6.75 1.52
N GLN A 53 -20.70 -7.14 1.54
CA GLN A 53 -19.89 -7.09 2.76
C GLN A 53 -19.61 -5.65 3.19
N SER A 54 -19.67 -5.39 4.50
CA SER A 54 -19.23 -4.12 5.07
C SER A 54 -17.76 -3.86 4.71
N ILE A 55 -17.36 -2.58 4.69
CA ILE A 55 -15.97 -2.20 4.37
C ILE A 55 -14.95 -2.86 5.31
N VAL A 56 -15.30 -3.04 6.59
CA VAL A 56 -14.45 -3.70 7.58
C VAL A 56 -14.23 -5.17 7.21
N HIS A 57 -15.29 -5.91 6.87
CA HIS A 57 -15.17 -7.30 6.44
C HIS A 57 -14.51 -7.43 5.07
N ALA A 58 -14.74 -6.49 4.16
CA ALA A 58 -14.07 -6.48 2.87
C ALA A 58 -12.55 -6.28 3.03
N PHE A 59 -12.13 -5.42 3.96
CA PHE A 59 -10.71 -5.25 4.31
C PHE A 59 -10.11 -6.49 4.96
N GLU A 60 -10.83 -7.09 5.91
CA GLU A 60 -10.44 -8.37 6.51
C GLU A 60 -10.29 -9.46 5.44
N TYR A 61 -11.24 -9.57 4.51
CA TYR A 61 -11.23 -10.54 3.44
C TYR A 61 -10.00 -10.37 2.53
N VAL A 62 -9.69 -9.15 2.08
CA VAL A 62 -8.46 -8.86 1.33
C VAL A 62 -7.22 -9.31 2.11
N GLY A 63 -7.15 -8.99 3.40
CA GLY A 63 -6.02 -9.37 4.26
C GLY A 63 -5.87 -10.87 4.51
N THR A 64 -6.93 -11.66 4.31
CA THR A 64 -6.85 -13.13 4.36
C THR A 64 -6.50 -13.76 3.01
N GLN A 65 -6.83 -13.11 1.89
CA GLN A 65 -6.61 -13.65 0.54
C GLN A 65 -5.21 -13.32 0.00
N LEU A 66 -4.60 -12.23 0.44
CA LEU A 66 -3.28 -11.79 -0.02
C LEU A 66 -2.23 -12.02 1.06
N ASP A 67 -1.28 -12.91 0.78
CA ASP A 67 -0.09 -13.14 1.61
C ASP A 67 1.06 -12.21 1.16
N ASN A 68 0.85 -10.91 1.28
CA ASN A 68 1.83 -9.87 0.94
C ASN A 68 1.62 -8.62 1.80
N GLU A 69 2.52 -7.65 1.67
CA GLU A 69 2.47 -6.38 2.42
C GLU A 69 1.13 -5.63 2.25
N VAL A 70 0.48 -5.73 1.09
CA VAL A 70 -0.84 -5.10 0.85
C VAL A 70 -1.88 -5.81 1.70
N GLY A 71 -1.93 -7.14 1.67
CA GLY A 71 -2.83 -7.93 2.52
C GLY A 71 -2.63 -7.64 4.01
N GLU A 72 -1.38 -7.57 4.48
CA GLU A 72 -1.09 -7.21 5.85
C GLU A 72 -1.63 -5.83 6.24
N GLU A 73 -1.51 -4.83 5.36
CA GLU A 73 -2.03 -3.50 5.62
C GLU A 73 -3.56 -3.51 5.71
N PHE A 74 -4.24 -4.19 4.78
CA PHE A 74 -5.70 -4.30 4.80
C PHE A 74 -6.20 -5.03 6.06
N LYS A 75 -5.48 -6.05 6.51
CA LYS A 75 -5.73 -6.70 7.80
C LYS A 75 -5.59 -5.71 8.96
N LYS A 76 -4.48 -4.96 9.04
CA LYS A 76 -4.28 -3.92 10.08
C LYS A 76 -5.37 -2.85 10.05
N MET A 77 -5.83 -2.44 8.87
CA MET A 77 -6.96 -1.49 8.74
C MET A 77 -8.25 -2.09 9.32
N SER A 78 -8.59 -3.34 8.99
CA SER A 78 -9.78 -3.99 9.55
C SER A 78 -9.73 -4.12 11.08
N GLU A 79 -8.59 -4.54 11.63
CA GLU A 79 -8.40 -4.68 13.08
C GLU A 79 -8.59 -3.35 13.82
N ARG A 80 -8.06 -2.25 13.26
CA ARG A 80 -8.22 -0.90 13.83
C ARG A 80 -9.66 -0.39 13.78
N LEU A 81 -10.34 -0.61 12.66
CA LEU A 81 -11.75 -0.24 12.53
C LEU A 81 -12.62 -1.06 13.50
N LEU A 82 -12.30 -2.33 13.73
CA LEU A 82 -13.02 -3.20 14.67
C LEU A 82 -12.90 -2.72 16.13
N ILE A 83 -11.74 -2.17 16.53
CA ILE A 83 -11.56 -1.58 17.86
C ILE A 83 -12.10 -0.15 17.97
N GLY A 84 -12.68 0.40 16.89
CA GLY A 84 -13.32 1.71 16.87
C GLY A 84 -12.37 2.88 16.64
N GLU A 85 -11.18 2.67 16.06
CA GLU A 85 -10.33 3.78 15.59
C GLU A 85 -11.06 4.56 14.49
N ASP A 86 -10.87 5.88 14.46
CA ASP A 86 -11.53 6.74 13.48
C ASP A 86 -11.13 6.34 12.05
N PRO A 87 -12.09 6.12 11.13
CA PRO A 87 -11.78 5.70 9.77
C PRO A 87 -10.87 6.66 9.00
N ASP A 88 -10.96 7.96 9.25
CA ASP A 88 -10.09 8.95 8.62
C ASP A 88 -8.64 8.75 9.08
N ASP A 89 -8.42 8.48 10.37
CA ASP A 89 -7.10 8.21 10.94
C ASP A 89 -6.51 6.90 10.42
N VAL A 90 -7.31 5.84 10.34
CA VAL A 90 -6.90 4.53 9.80
C VAL A 90 -6.44 4.67 8.35
N LEU A 91 -7.25 5.33 7.51
CA LEU A 91 -6.95 5.53 6.09
C LEU A 91 -5.77 6.49 5.88
N ALA A 92 -5.66 7.56 6.67
CA ALA A 92 -4.54 8.49 6.58
C ALA A 92 -3.21 7.82 6.95
N ARG A 93 -3.21 7.01 8.02
CA ARG A 93 -2.03 6.25 8.41
C ARG A 93 -1.64 5.24 7.34
N SER A 94 -2.63 4.54 6.78
CA SER A 94 -2.39 3.62 5.70
C SER A 94 -1.79 4.31 4.46
N ALA A 95 -2.33 5.47 4.08
CA ALA A 95 -1.79 6.26 2.97
C ALA A 95 -0.36 6.76 3.22
N SER A 96 0.03 6.99 4.48
CA SER A 96 1.41 7.35 4.84
C SER A 96 2.40 6.18 4.71
N SER A 97 1.94 4.95 4.94
CA SER A 97 2.75 3.74 4.74
C SER A 97 3.00 3.46 3.25
N PHE A 98 2.12 3.96 2.38
CA PHE A 98 2.08 3.64 0.95
C PHE A 98 2.05 4.90 0.07
N PRO A 99 3.20 5.59 -0.11
CA PRO A 99 3.27 6.90 -0.75
C PRO A 99 3.28 6.81 -2.29
N TYR A 100 2.29 6.15 -2.88
CA TYR A 100 2.06 6.15 -4.32
C TYR A 100 0.66 6.64 -4.67
N VAL A 101 0.55 7.22 -5.87
CA VAL A 101 -0.59 8.03 -6.29
C VAL A 101 -1.89 7.23 -6.28
N GLU A 102 -1.84 5.99 -6.75
CA GLU A 102 -2.97 5.07 -6.85
C GLU A 102 -3.56 4.74 -5.45
N TYR A 103 -2.69 4.54 -4.45
CA TYR A 103 -3.14 4.31 -3.07
C TYR A 103 -3.77 5.54 -2.44
N PHE A 104 -3.20 6.72 -2.71
CA PHE A 104 -3.74 7.98 -2.21
C PHE A 104 -5.16 8.22 -2.71
N PHE A 105 -5.41 7.98 -4.00
CA PHE A 105 -6.75 8.10 -4.59
C PHE A 105 -7.73 7.07 -4.00
N PHE A 106 -7.26 5.84 -3.77
CA PHE A 106 -8.04 4.82 -3.08
C PHE A 106 -8.44 5.27 -1.67
N ALA A 107 -7.46 5.62 -0.82
CA ALA A 107 -7.70 6.03 0.56
C ALA A 107 -8.64 7.25 0.63
N ALA A 108 -8.40 8.28 -0.20
CA ALA A 108 -9.27 9.46 -0.28
C ALA A 108 -10.70 9.10 -0.72
N THR A 109 -10.84 8.22 -1.70
CA THR A 109 -12.15 7.74 -2.17
C THR A 109 -12.90 7.02 -1.06
N ILE A 110 -12.25 6.10 -0.37
CA ILE A 110 -12.86 5.34 0.72
C ILE A 110 -13.25 6.25 1.88
N ARG A 111 -12.37 7.19 2.26
CA ARG A 111 -12.62 8.19 3.31
C ARG A 111 -13.88 9.02 3.07
N ILE A 112 -14.08 9.49 1.83
CA ILE A 112 -15.27 10.26 1.41
C ILE A 112 -16.56 9.45 1.56
N ASN A 113 -16.50 8.12 1.46
CA ASN A 113 -17.67 7.25 1.57
C ASN A 113 -17.94 6.82 3.02
N LEU A 114 -16.91 6.57 3.82
CA LEU A 114 -17.03 6.20 5.23
C LEU A 114 -17.58 7.35 6.10
N SER A 115 -17.12 8.58 5.87
CA SER A 115 -17.56 9.79 6.59
C SER A 115 -19.05 10.10 6.47
N ARG A 116 -19.76 9.46 5.52
CA ARG A 116 -21.21 9.62 5.31
C ARG A 116 -22.04 8.43 5.81
N GLY A 117 -21.45 7.49 6.54
CA GLY A 117 -22.12 6.24 6.96
C GLY A 117 -22.48 5.33 5.79
N GLY A 118 -21.71 5.42 4.69
CA GLY A 118 -22.14 5.16 3.31
C GLY A 118 -22.70 3.77 2.99
N GLN A 119 -23.79 3.79 2.21
CA GLN A 119 -24.30 2.63 1.49
C GLN A 119 -23.23 2.14 0.49
N LEU A 120 -22.85 0.86 0.62
CA LEU A 120 -21.78 0.17 -0.14
C LEU A 120 -21.78 0.43 -1.66
N LYS A 121 -22.93 0.76 -2.25
CA LYS A 121 -23.09 1.07 -3.68
C LYS A 121 -22.21 2.22 -4.16
N ASP A 122 -22.00 3.27 -3.35
CA ASP A 122 -21.25 4.45 -3.78
C ASP A 122 -19.74 4.21 -3.79
N VAL A 123 -19.26 3.28 -2.96
CA VAL A 123 -17.86 2.84 -2.92
C VAL A 123 -17.50 2.05 -4.18
N ILE A 124 -18.35 1.08 -4.56
CA ILE A 124 -18.13 0.19 -5.71
C ILE A 124 -18.01 0.97 -7.02
N ASN A 125 -18.89 1.95 -7.24
CA ASN A 125 -18.88 2.78 -8.45
C ASN A 125 -17.58 3.57 -8.63
N ARG A 126 -16.92 3.95 -7.52
CA ARG A 126 -15.65 4.69 -7.56
C ARG A 126 -14.44 3.77 -7.71
N ILE A 127 -14.46 2.56 -7.11
CA ILE A 127 -13.38 1.57 -7.29
C ILE A 127 -13.28 1.14 -8.75
N ASN A 128 -14.42 0.89 -9.41
CA ASN A 128 -14.41 0.53 -10.83
C ASN A 128 -13.75 1.61 -11.69
N ARG A 129 -14.00 2.89 -11.40
CA ARG A 129 -13.33 4.00 -12.10
C ARG A 129 -11.81 3.99 -11.91
N ILE A 130 -11.34 3.75 -10.68
CA ILE A 130 -9.89 3.68 -10.37
C ILE A 130 -9.22 2.49 -11.09
N MET A 131 -9.88 1.33 -11.14
CA MET A 131 -9.37 0.16 -11.87
C MET A 131 -9.21 0.42 -13.38
N PHE A 132 -10.14 1.17 -13.98
CA PHE A 132 -10.05 1.52 -15.40
C PHE A 132 -8.92 2.51 -15.68
N GLU A 133 -8.66 3.46 -14.79
CA GLU A 133 -7.53 4.39 -14.92
C GLU A 133 -6.17 3.69 -14.71
N ALA A 134 -6.07 2.74 -13.77
CA ALA A 134 -4.84 1.97 -13.51
C ALA A 134 -4.45 1.00 -14.63
N ARG A 135 -5.42 0.51 -15.43
CA ARG A 135 -5.16 -0.36 -16.60
C ARG A 135 -4.89 0.41 -17.90
N ALA A 136 -5.14 1.72 -17.93
CA ALA A 136 -5.03 2.54 -19.14
C ALA A 136 -3.64 3.18 -19.33
N ILE A 137 -2.66 2.85 -18.48
CA ILE A 137 -1.28 3.33 -18.50
C ILE A 137 -0.34 2.15 -18.74
#